data_AF-A0A085BM85-F1
#
_entry.id   AF-A0A085BM85-F1
#
_cell.length_a   1.000
_cell.length_b   1.000
_cell.length_c   1.000
_cell.angle_alpha   90.00
_cell.angle_beta   90.00
_cell.angle_gamma   90.00
#
_symmetry.space_group_name_H-M   'P 1'
#
loop_
_entity.id
_entity.type
_entity.pdbx_description
1 polymer ?
#
loop_
_entity_poly.entity_id
_entity_poly.type
_entity_poly.pdbx_seq_one_letter_code
_entity_poly.pdbx_strand_id
1 'polypeptide(L)' 'MKNSTITNRAKLFLFSFLALFSSALTYAQDSTVVKTTNVTTSTEEWQTNPTYWIIGGVVLIVIVAIVAMSGRKRND' A
#
# COMPACT_ATOMS: atom_id res chain seq x y z
N MET A 1 -31.83 9.46 9.87
CA MET A 1 -31.37 8.04 9.94
C MET A 1 -30.57 7.58 8.71
N LYS A 2 -30.24 8.43 7.73
CA LYS A 2 -29.55 8.04 6.47
C LYS A 2 -28.02 7.95 6.58
N ASN A 3 -27.47 8.57 7.63
CA ASN A 3 -26.03 8.75 7.87
C ASN A 3 -25.40 7.48 8.48
N SER A 4 -26.21 6.70 9.23
CA SER A 4 -25.78 5.51 9.97
C SER A 4 -25.35 4.36 9.05
N THR A 5 -25.99 4.22 7.89
CA THR A 5 -25.65 3.19 6.90
C THR A 5 -24.35 3.51 6.15
N ILE A 6 -24.08 4.78 5.87
CA ILE A 6 -22.82 5.22 5.22
C ILE A 6 -21.65 5.07 6.20
N THR A 7 -21.81 5.47 7.45
CA THR A 7 -20.75 5.33 8.46
C THR A 7 -20.43 3.86 8.76
N ASN A 8 -21.43 2.97 8.78
CA ASN A 8 -21.18 1.53 8.93
C ASN A 8 -20.44 0.92 7.72
N ARG A 9 -20.76 1.33 6.49
CA ARG A 9 -20.03 0.87 5.30
C ARG A 9 -18.59 1.39 5.27
N ALA A 10 -18.37 2.64 5.66
CA ALA A 10 -17.04 3.21 5.76
C ALA A 10 -16.19 2.50 6.82
N LYS A 11 -16.76 2.18 7.98
CA LYS A 11 -16.08 1.40 9.04
C LYS A 11 -15.69 0.01 8.55
N LEU A 12 -16.59 -0.68 7.85
CA LEU A 12 -16.31 -2.00 7.31
C LEU A 12 -15.16 -1.94 6.29
N PHE A 13 -15.17 -0.96 5.39
CA PHE A 13 -14.09 -0.73 4.44
C PHE A 13 -12.75 -0.45 5.13
N LEU A 14 -12.74 0.43 6.13
CA LEU A 14 -11.53 0.76 6.90
C LEU A 14 -10.96 -0.46 7.61
N PHE A 15 -11.83 -1.30 8.16
CA PHE A 15 -11.43 -2.54 8.82
C PHE A 15 -10.87 -3.56 7.82
N SER A 16 -11.50 -3.73 6.66
CA SER A 16 -10.99 -4.59 5.58
C SER A 16 -9.64 -4.10 5.03
N PHE A 17 -9.49 -2.79 4.86
CA PHE A 17 -8.23 -2.18 4.44
C PHE A 17 -7.12 -2.43 5.47
N LEU A 18 -7.42 -2.19 6.76
CA LEU A 18 -6.45 -2.40 7.83
C LEU A 18 -6.06 -3.87 7.97
N ALA A 19 -7.00 -4.80 7.82
CA ALA A 19 -6.73 -6.24 7.83
C ALA A 19 -5.80 -6.67 6.67
N LEU A 20 -6.07 -6.20 5.45
CA LEU A 20 -5.21 -6.44 4.29
C LEU A 20 -3.80 -5.86 4.49
N PHE A 21 -3.71 -4.63 4.98
CA PHE A 21 -2.43 -3.97 5.21
C PHE A 21 -1.63 -4.68 6.32
N SER A 22 -2.29 -5.10 7.40
CA SER A 22 -1.65 -5.83 8.50
C SER A 22 -1.14 -7.19 8.03
N SER A 23 -1.88 -7.90 7.18
CA SER A 23 -1.42 -9.17 6.59
C SER A 23 -0.12 -9.01 5.81
N ALA A 24 0.02 -7.94 5.02
CA ALA A 24 1.24 -7.65 4.27
C ALA A 24 2.42 -7.31 5.20
N LEU A 25 2.17 -6.55 6.27
CA LEU A 25 3.19 -6.23 7.28
C LEU A 25 3.68 -7.48 8.03
N THR A 26 2.77 -8.38 8.43
CA THR A 26 3.15 -9.63 9.09
C THR A 26 4.01 -10.51 8.18
N TYR A 27 3.67 -10.60 6.90
CA TYR A 27 4.48 -11.35 5.92
C TYR A 27 5.90 -10.78 5.77
N ALA A 28 6.04 -9.45 5.81
CA ALA A 28 7.35 -8.80 5.80
C ALA A 28 8.16 -9.08 7.08
N GLN A 29 7.50 -9.18 8.24
CA GLN A 29 8.16 -9.46 9.52
C GLN A 29 8.56 -10.93 9.71
N ASP A 30 7.88 -11.88 9.06
CA ASP A 30 8.29 -13.29 9.13
C ASP A 30 9.69 -13.53 8.49
N SER A 31 10.18 -12.54 7.73
CA SER A 31 11.53 -12.50 7.17
C SER A 31 12.60 -11.96 8.13
N THR A 32 12.29 -11.74 9.43
CA THR A 32 13.26 -11.27 10.45
C THR A 32 14.27 -12.35 10.88
N VAL A 33 14.62 -13.26 9.97
CA VAL A 33 15.89 -13.99 10.05
C VAL A 33 16.95 -12.96 9.70
N VAL A 34 17.88 -12.69 10.62
CA VAL A 34 19.02 -11.79 10.42
C VAL A 34 19.77 -12.21 9.15
N LYS A 35 19.42 -11.62 8.00
CA LYS A 35 20.14 -11.83 6.74
C LYS A 35 21.41 -11.00 6.79
N THR A 36 22.47 -11.60 7.33
CA THR A 36 23.84 -11.14 7.09
C THR A 36 24.04 -11.09 5.58
N THR A 37 24.03 -9.89 5.02
CA THR A 37 24.12 -9.68 3.57
C THR A 37 25.58 -9.82 3.17
N ASN A 38 26.01 -11.05 2.88
CA ASN A 38 27.24 -11.26 2.13
C ASN A 38 26.96 -10.89 0.67
N VAL A 39 27.36 -9.67 0.28
CA VAL A 39 27.24 -9.18 -1.09
C VAL A 39 28.27 -9.91 -1.95
N THR A 40 27.92 -11.11 -2.41
CA THR A 40 28.56 -11.73 -3.57
C THR A 40 27.73 -11.37 -4.78
N THR A 41 28.28 -10.54 -5.66
CA THR A 41 27.66 -9.99 -6.87
C THR A 41 27.13 -11.09 -7.80
N SER A 42 25.83 -11.37 -7.75
CA SER A 42 25.11 -12.10 -8.80
C SER A 42 23.67 -11.62 -8.82
N THR A 43 23.29 -10.95 -9.92
CA THR A 43 21.94 -10.49 -10.29
C THR A 43 21.23 -9.55 -9.31
N GLU A 44 21.07 -8.27 -9.69
CA GLU A 44 20.29 -7.29 -8.93
C GLU A 44 18.78 -7.65 -9.00
N GLU A 45 18.27 -8.33 -7.98
CA GLU A 45 16.83 -8.56 -7.81
C GLU A 45 16.15 -7.27 -7.33
N TRP A 46 15.17 -6.78 -8.09
CA TRP A 46 14.52 -5.47 -7.83
C TRP A 46 13.86 -5.39 -6.44
N GLN A 47 13.44 -6.52 -5.87
CA GLN A 47 12.86 -6.60 -4.52
C GLN A 47 13.89 -6.29 -3.42
N THR A 48 15.18 -6.49 -3.67
CA THR A 48 16.24 -6.28 -2.68
C THR A 48 16.79 -4.86 -2.66
N ASN A 49 16.60 -4.09 -3.74
CA ASN A 49 17.10 -2.72 -3.82
C ASN A 49 16.03 -1.71 -3.34
N PRO A 50 16.27 -0.97 -2.24
CA PRO A 50 15.30 -0.05 -1.64
C PRO A 50 14.83 1.07 -2.60
N THR A 51 15.63 1.40 -3.61
CA THR A 51 15.30 2.43 -4.61
C THR A 51 14.02 2.10 -5.38
N TYR A 52 13.81 0.83 -5.75
CA TYR A 52 12.63 0.42 -6.50
C TYR A 52 11.34 0.54 -5.67
N TRP A 53 11.42 0.32 -4.36
CA TRP A 53 10.28 0.51 -3.45
C TRP A 53 9.85 1.97 -3.35
N ILE A 54 10.81 2.89 -3.32
CA ILE A 54 10.55 4.34 -3.31
C ILE A 54 9.85 4.75 -4.61
N ILE A 55 10.39 4.31 -5.76
CA ILE A 55 9.80 4.60 -7.08
C ILE A 55 8.37 4.03 -7.17
N GLY A 56 8.17 2.77 -6.74
CA GLY A 56 6.84 2.15 -6.70
C GLY A 56 5.84 2.90 -5.84
N GLY A 57 6.27 3.38 -4.65
CA GLY A 57 5.44 4.20 -3.77
C GLY A 57 5.01 5.52 -4.40
N VAL A 58 5.93 6.22 -5.08
CA VAL A 58 5.62 7.49 -5.78
C VAL A 58 4.61 7.26 -6.90
N VAL A 59 4.80 6.22 -7.72
CA VAL A 59 3.87 5.86 -8.81
C VAL A 59 2.47 5.56 -8.26
N LEU A 60 2.38 4.80 -7.16
CA LEU A 60 1.09 4.48 -6.54
C LEU A 60 0.37 5.74 -6.06
N ILE A 61 1.07 6.67 -5.41
CA ILE A 61 0.49 7.95 -4.96
C ILE A 61 -0.08 8.74 -6.14
N VAL A 62 0.64 8.79 -7.28
CA VAL A 62 0.17 9.47 -8.48
C VAL A 62 -1.12 8.83 -9.01
N ILE A 63 -1.20 7.50 -9.05
CA ILE A 63 -2.42 6.78 -9.48
C ILE A 63 -3.58 7.12 -8.54
N VAL A 64 -3.38 7.04 -7.22
CA VAL A 64 -4.41 7.39 -6.23
C VAL A 64 -4.86 8.83 -6.40
N ALA A 65 -3.94 9.77 -6.63
CA ALA A 65 -4.26 11.17 -6.85
C ALA A 65 -5.13 11.34 -8.11
N ILE A 66 -4.78 10.70 -9.23
CA ILE A 66 -5.56 10.77 -10.48
C ILE A 66 -6.97 10.22 -10.25
N VAL A 67 -7.10 9.03 -9.64
CA VAL A 67 -8.39 8.40 -9.38
C VAL A 67 -9.25 9.25 -8.44
N ALA A 68 -8.66 9.79 -7.37
CA ALA A 68 -9.37 10.65 -6.42
C ALA A 68 -9.82 11.98 -7.04
N MET A 69 -9.01 12.57 -7.93
CA MET A 69 -9.36 13.81 -8.63
C MET A 69 -10.42 13.62 -9.72
N SER A 70 -10.43 12.47 -10.40
CA SER A 70 -11.38 12.14 -11.48
C SER A 70 -12.84 12.12 -11.01
N GLY A 71 -13.11 11.88 -9.72
CA GLY A 71 -14.45 11.89 -9.15
C GLY A 71 -15.07 13.28 -8.93
N ARG A 72 -14.31 14.38 -9.07
CA ARG A 72 -14.81 15.74 -8.81
C ARG A 72 -15.47 16.35 -10.04
N LYS A 73 -16.67 15.88 -10.40
CA LYS A 73 -17.55 16.59 -11.34
C LYS A 73 -18.01 17.91 -10.69
N ARG A 74 -17.51 19.05 -11.19
CA ARG A 74 -18.09 20.37 -10.88
C ARG A 74 -19.46 20.41 -11.54
N ASN A 75 -20.51 20.32 -10.72
CA ASN A 75 -21.85 20.68 -11.15
C ASN A 75 -21.94 22.19 -10.94
N ASP A 76 -21.57 22.94 -11.97
CA ASP A 76 -21.95 24.34 -12.15
C ASP A 76 -23.32 24.37 -12.85
#